data_AF-A0A533WMC0-F1
#
_entry.id   AF-A0A533WMC0-F1
#
_cell.length_a   1.000
_cell.length_b   1.000
_cell.length_c   1.000
_cell.angle_alpha   90.00
_cell.angle_beta   90.00
_cell.angle_gamma   90.00
#
_symmetry.space_group_name_H-M   'P 1'
#
loop_
_entity.id
_entity.type
_entity.pdbx_description
1 polymer ?
#
loop_
_entity_poly.entity_id
_entity_poly.type
_entity_poly.pdbx_seq_one_letter_code
_entity_poly.pdbx_strand_id
1 'polypeptide(L)'
;MEKSIRFYRDTLGIPIKIKSKAWTEFFNKDTVLALHPAKKKSKMKTGSGMLVGFEVSDLDSTVKKLKEKKVKFFKKPKEEPFGKHAII
;
A
#
# COMPACT_ATOMS: atom_id res chain seq x y z
N MET A 1 5.48 7.56 10.68
CA MET A 1 6.03 7.58 9.31
C MET A 1 6.77 6.30 8.98
N GLU A 2 7.87 5.96 9.68
CA GLU A 2 8.70 4.79 9.34
C GLU A 2 7.94 3.46 9.18
N LYS A 3 6.95 3.19 10.03
CA LYS A 3 6.08 2.00 9.87
C LYS A 3 5.38 1.96 8.51
N SER A 4 4.84 3.08 8.06
CA SER A 4 4.17 3.21 6.76
C SER A 4 5.19 3.09 5.62
N ILE A 5 6.37 3.71 5.75
CA ILE A 5 7.42 3.60 4.73
C ILE A 5 7.85 2.14 4.54
N ARG A 6 8.07 1.39 5.63
CA ARG A 6 8.40 -0.04 5.56
C ARG A 6 7.29 -0.86 4.89
N PHE A 7 6.02 -0.53 5.14
CA PHE A 7 4.92 -1.21 4.46
C PHE A 7 5.00 -1.02 2.94
N TYR A 8 5.06 0.20 2.43
CA TYR A 8 5.10 0.42 0.98
C TYR A 8 6.41 -0.09 0.35
N ARG A 9 7.57 0.13 0.98
CA ARG A 9 8.88 -0.30 0.45
C ARG A 9 9.12 -1.80 0.60
N ASP A 10 9.05 -2.32 1.83
CA ASP A 10 9.48 -3.68 2.15
C ASP A 10 8.35 -4.69 1.96
N THR A 11 7.11 -4.33 2.31
CA THR A 11 5.96 -5.22 2.14
C THR A 11 5.46 -5.23 0.71
N LEU A 12 5.17 -4.06 0.12
CA LEU A 12 4.63 -3.96 -1.24
C LEU A 12 5.71 -3.90 -2.33
N GLY A 13 6.98 -3.69 -1.98
CA GLY A 13 8.09 -3.66 -2.95
C GLY A 13 8.13 -2.38 -3.79
N ILE A 14 7.45 -1.31 -3.36
CA ILE A 14 7.36 -0.09 -4.14
C ILE A 14 8.61 0.76 -3.89
N PRO A 15 9.34 1.17 -4.94
CA PRO A 15 10.58 1.91 -4.79
C PRO A 15 10.33 3.31 -4.23
N ILE A 16 11.23 3.74 -3.34
CA ILE A 16 11.28 5.12 -2.86
C ILE A 16 11.91 5.98 -3.95
N LYS A 17 11.25 7.09 -4.28
CA LYS A 17 11.79 8.14 -5.14
C LYS A 17 12.58 9.16 -4.34
N ILE A 18 11.98 9.74 -3.31
CA ILE A 18 12.59 10.73 -2.40
C ILE A 18 12.17 10.43 -0.96
N LYS A 19 13.08 10.59 0.00
CA LYS A 19 12.79 10.49 1.43
C LYS A 19 13.39 11.66 2.21
N SER A 20 12.55 12.29 3.04
CA SER A 20 12.94 13.31 4.02
C SER A 20 12.23 13.06 5.35
N LYS A 21 12.52 13.87 6.37
CA LYS A 21 11.87 13.77 7.69
C LYS A 21 10.36 14.03 7.64
N ALA A 22 9.90 14.87 6.71
CA ALA A 22 8.51 15.33 6.62
C ALA A 22 7.77 14.80 5.37
N TRP A 23 8.44 14.05 4.50
CA TRP A 23 7.90 13.65 3.21
C TRP A 23 8.56 12.37 2.70
N THR A 24 7.81 11.48 2.07
CA THR A 24 8.38 10.32 1.35
C THR A 24 7.55 10.04 0.12
N GLU A 25 8.20 10.01 -1.05
CA GLU A 25 7.58 9.71 -2.34
C GLU A 25 7.93 8.30 -2.79
N PHE A 26 6.95 7.63 -3.38
CA PHE A 26 7.05 6.32 -4.01
C PHE A 26 6.74 6.43 -5.50
N PHE A 27 7.20 5.43 -6.26
CA PHE A 27 7.18 5.36 -7.73
C PHE A 27 8.10 6.37 -8.42
N ASN A 28 8.77 5.91 -9.48
CA ASN A 28 9.73 6.71 -10.24
C ASN A 28 9.22 7.12 -11.63
N LYS A 29 7.99 6.77 -12.00
CA LYS A 29 7.33 7.12 -13.27
C LYS A 29 5.83 7.34 -13.07
N ASP A 30 5.26 8.22 -13.90
CA ASP A 30 3.83 8.51 -14.08
C ASP A 30 3.10 9.09 -12.86
N THR A 31 2.85 8.27 -11.84
CA THR A 31 2.06 8.66 -10.65
C THR A 31 2.90 8.58 -9.39
N VAL A 32 2.87 9.62 -8.56
CA VAL A 32 3.55 9.64 -7.26
C VAL A 32 2.56 9.35 -6.14
N LEU A 33 2.87 8.36 -5.30
CA LEU A 33 2.24 8.19 -3.99
C LEU A 33 3.16 8.83 -2.94
N ALA A 34 2.64 9.79 -2.18
CA ALA A 34 3.42 10.48 -1.15
C ALA A 34 2.84 10.28 0.26
N LEU A 35 3.74 10.15 1.24
CA LEU A 35 3.40 10.12 2.66
C LEU A 35 3.89 11.39 3.35
N HIS A 36 2.97 12.05 4.06
CA HIS A 36 3.25 13.20 4.94
C HIS A 36 2.83 12.87 6.39
N PRO A 37 3.62 13.19 7.43
CA PRO A 37 3.24 12.84 8.79
C PRO A 37 2.10 13.74 9.23
N ALA A 38 1.07 13.13 9.79
CA ALA A 38 -0.03 13.91 10.33
C ALA A 38 0.40 14.74 11.53
N LYS A 39 0.02 16.03 11.52
CA LYS A 39 0.37 16.99 12.58
C LYS A 39 -0.32 16.69 13.92
N LYS A 40 -1.53 16.11 13.91
CA LYS A 40 -2.30 15.75 15.12
C LYS A 40 -2.96 14.37 14.97
N LYS A 41 -2.30 13.33 15.47
CA LYS A 41 -2.80 11.94 15.38
C LYS A 41 -4.18 11.75 16.00
N SER A 42 -4.48 12.44 17.11
CA SER A 42 -5.78 12.38 17.81
C SER A 42 -6.94 12.94 17.00
N LYS A 43 -6.68 13.75 15.97
CA LYS A 43 -7.71 14.30 15.08
C LYS A 43 -7.90 13.48 13.80
N MET A 44 -7.07 12.47 13.57
CA MET A 44 -7.24 11.58 12.42
C MET A 44 -8.20 10.46 12.77
N LYS A 45 -9.29 10.35 12.00
CA LYS A 45 -10.05 9.11 11.97
C LYS A 45 -9.18 8.05 11.30
N THR A 46 -8.78 7.02 12.03
CA THR A 46 -8.15 5.82 11.47
C THR A 46 -9.25 4.87 11.03
N GLY A 47 -9.32 4.49 9.75
CA GLY A 47 -10.35 3.57 9.25
C GLY A 47 -10.54 3.60 7.73
N SER A 48 -11.54 2.89 7.23
CA SER A 48 -11.83 2.62 5.80
C SER A 48 -12.37 3.81 5.00
N GLY A 49 -11.88 5.02 5.24
CA GLY A 49 -12.32 6.21 4.50
C GLY A 49 -11.74 6.33 3.09
N MET A 50 -10.74 5.52 2.77
CA MET A 50 -10.05 5.53 1.47
C MET A 50 -9.42 4.17 1.19
N LEU A 51 -9.45 3.76 -0.07
CA LEU A 51 -8.67 2.66 -0.61
C LEU A 51 -7.74 3.21 -1.70
N VAL A 52 -6.52 2.69 -1.76
CA VAL A 52 -5.58 2.94 -2.86
C VAL A 52 -5.47 1.65 -3.65
N GLY A 53 -5.93 1.67 -4.90
CA GLY A 53 -5.85 0.54 -5.80
C GLY A 53 -4.47 0.45 -6.46
N PHE A 54 -3.92 -0.77 -6.53
CA PHE A 54 -2.72 -1.07 -7.28
C PHE A 54 -3.06 -2.14 -8.30
N GLU A 55 -2.85 -1.84 -9.57
CA GLU A 55 -2.87 -2.84 -10.62
C GLU A 55 -1.58 -3.65 -10.59
N VAL A 56 -1.69 -4.97 -10.77
CA VAL A 56 -0.56 -5.90 -10.83
C VAL A 56 -0.76 -6.85 -11.98
N SER A 57 0.33 -7.24 -12.63
CA SER A 57 0.30 -8.14 -13.80
C SER A 57 -0.12 -9.57 -13.44
N ASP A 58 0.16 -10.01 -12.21
CA ASP A 58 -0.18 -11.33 -11.70
C ASP A 58 -0.61 -11.21 -10.23
N LEU A 59 -1.93 -11.28 -9.99
CA LEU A 59 -2.48 -11.21 -8.64
C LEU A 59 -2.14 -12.45 -7.82
N ASP A 60 -2.08 -13.64 -8.40
CA ASP A 60 -1.90 -14.89 -7.65
C ASP A 60 -0.47 -14.97 -7.07
N SER A 61 0.53 -14.63 -7.88
CA SER A 61 1.92 -14.49 -7.42
C SER A 61 2.07 -13.38 -6.37
N THR A 62 1.38 -12.25 -6.56
CA THR A 62 1.38 -11.14 -5.59
C THR A 62 0.78 -11.57 -4.25
N VAL A 63 -0.36 -12.25 -4.26
CA VAL A 63 -1.03 -12.79 -3.08
C VAL A 63 -0.14 -13.78 -2.34
N LYS A 64 0.56 -14.67 -3.05
CA LYS A 64 1.50 -15.62 -2.44
C LYS A 64 2.58 -14.89 -1.64
N LYS A 65 3.24 -13.91 -2.25
CA LYS A 65 4.28 -13.08 -1.60
C LYS A 65 3.72 -12.32 -0.39
N LEU A 66 2.52 -11.76 -0.48
CA LEU A 66 1.87 -11.06 0.63
C LEU A 66 1.53 -12.00 1.80
N LYS A 67 1.09 -13.23 1.52
CA LYS A 67 0.86 -14.27 2.54
C LYS A 67 2.16 -14.69 3.23
N GLU A 68 3.24 -14.90 2.48
CA GLU A 68 4.58 -15.20 3.03
C GLU A 68 5.06 -14.09 3.98
N LYS A 69 4.76 -12.83 3.65
CA LYS A 69 5.02 -11.65 4.49
C LYS A 69 4.00 -11.46 5.63
N LYS A 70 3.07 -12.40 5.83
CA LYS A 70 2.02 -12.38 6.87
C LYS A 70 1.15 -11.11 6.84
N VAL A 71 0.87 -10.60 5.65
CA VAL A 71 -0.04 -9.46 5.46
C VAL A 71 -1.47 -9.89 5.75
N LYS A 72 -2.21 -9.07 6.50
CA LYS A 72 -3.63 -9.30 6.77
C LYS A 72 -4.44 -9.00 5.52
N PHE A 73 -5.38 -9.88 5.17
CA PHE A 73 -6.35 -9.61 4.11
C PHE A 73 -7.69 -9.24 4.75
N PHE A 74 -8.21 -8.04 4.42
CA PHE A 74 -9.56 -7.62 4.77
C PHE A 74 -10.60 -8.19 3.80
N LYS A 75 -10.21 -8.39 2.54
CA LYS A 75 -10.97 -9.17 1.54
C LYS A 75 -10.03 -10.19 0.91
N LYS A 76 -10.35 -11.47 1.05
CA LYS A 76 -9.59 -12.55 0.41
C LYS A 76 -9.63 -12.39 -1.12
N PRO A 77 -8.59 -12.84 -1.85
CA PRO A 77 -8.59 -12.85 -3.31
C PRO A 77 -9.81 -13.57 -3.84
N LYS A 78 -10.53 -12.90 -4.75
CA LYS A 78 -11.77 -13.41 -5.34
C LYS A 78 -11.91 -12.91 -6.77
N GLU A 79 -12.50 -13.72 -7.62
CA GLU A 79 -13.02 -13.30 -8.92
C GLU A 79 -14.22 -12.37 -8.73
N GLU A 80 -14.18 -11.22 -9.39
CA GLU A 80 -15.28 -10.25 -9.46
C GLU A 80 -15.59 -9.97 -10.94
N PRO A 81 -16.76 -9.39 -11.28
CA PRO A 81 -17.10 -9.08 -12.67
C PRO A 81 -16.10 -8.15 -13.39
N PHE A 82 -15.28 -7.43 -12.63
CA PHE A 82 -14.24 -6.52 -13.13
C PHE A 82 -12.81 -7.12 -13.01
N GLY A 83 -12.69 -8.42 -12.75
CA GLY A 83 -11.42 -9.14 -12.61
C GLY A 83 -11.12 -9.58 -11.17
N LYS A 84 -9.95 -10.20 -10.99
CA LYS A 84 -9.50 -10.68 -9.67
C LYS A 84 -9.14 -9.53 -8.76
N HIS A 85 -9.57 -9.59 -7.50
CA HIS A 85 -9.33 -8.51 -6.54
C HIS A 85 -9.18 -9.02 -5.10
N ALA A 86 -8.36 -8.33 -4.31
CA ALA A 86 -8.14 -8.55 -2.88
C ALA A 86 -7.92 -7.21 -2.15
N ILE A 87 -8.18 -7.16 -0.85
CA ILE A 87 -7.93 -5.97 0.00
C ILE A 87 -7.05 -6.40 1.18
N ILE A 88 -5.95 -5.66 1.40
CA ILE A 88 -4.95 -5.86 2.45
C ILE A 88 -4.83 -4.67 3.40
#